data_AF-F9T3D0-F1
#
_entry.id   AF-F9T3D0-F1
#
_cell.length_a   1.000
_cell.length_b   1.000
_cell.length_c   1.000
_cell.angle_alpha   90.00
_cell.angle_beta   90.00
_cell.angle_gamma   90.00
#
_symmetry.space_group_name_H-M   'P 1'
#
loop_
_entity.id
_entity.type
_entity.pdbx_description
1 polymer ?
#
loop_
_entity_poly.entity_id
_entity_poly.type
_entity_poly.pdbx_seq_one_letter_code
_entity_poly.pdbx_strand_id
1 'polypeptide(L)'
;MLKTSRFYSTLAISALALSTPYASSSEMVKIQADVWADNWFAMYIEDQMIMEDSVSINTERSFNAESFVFQSSLPVTLSFVIKDYKQNDTGLEYIGSRKQQMGDGGFIAQFTDSSNNKTLLVSNEAWRCFPIHIAPIDKRCEKSSQPNKDCMSDITSEPHDWKTTSFDDRQWPNASAFPKSKVKPKGGYDLIRWHRDAKLIWTADLETDNTILCRATLTSEEV
;
A
#
# COMPACT_ATOMS: atom_id res chain seq x y z
N MET A 1 85.81 26.83 29.10
CA MET A 1 84.65 27.35 28.35
C MET A 1 83.54 26.29 28.39
N LEU A 2 82.57 26.42 29.30
CA LEU A 2 81.34 25.61 29.30
C LEU A 2 80.25 26.42 28.61
N LYS A 3 79.61 25.87 27.57
CA LYS A 3 78.36 26.41 27.01
C LYS A 3 77.24 25.44 27.35
N THR A 4 76.41 25.82 28.31
CA THR A 4 75.15 25.16 28.63
C THR A 4 74.10 25.57 27.59
N SER A 5 73.60 24.60 26.82
CA SER A 5 72.46 24.79 25.92
C SER A 5 71.18 24.35 26.63
N ARG A 6 70.23 25.28 26.82
CA ARG A 6 68.87 24.98 27.30
C ARG A 6 68.01 24.58 26.11
N PHE A 7 67.46 23.37 26.13
CA PHE A 7 66.37 22.97 25.26
C PHE A 7 65.04 23.40 25.90
N TYR A 8 64.27 24.23 25.21
CA TYR A 8 62.87 24.49 25.52
C TYR A 8 62.02 23.62 24.61
N SER A 9 61.31 22.65 25.18
CA SER A 9 60.34 21.82 24.47
C SER A 9 58.97 22.47 24.58
N THR A 10 58.48 23.05 23.50
CA THR A 10 57.10 23.55 23.39
C THR A 10 56.17 22.39 23.05
N LEU A 11 55.28 22.05 23.98
CA LEU A 11 54.22 21.08 23.77
C LEU A 11 53.06 21.77 23.01
N ALA A 12 52.83 21.38 21.76
CA ALA A 12 51.67 21.84 20.99
C ALA A 12 50.48 20.91 21.29
N ILE A 13 49.48 21.42 22.02
CA ILE A 13 48.22 20.71 22.26
C ILE A 13 47.30 21.02 21.08
N SER A 14 47.16 20.04 20.16
CA SER A 14 46.15 20.09 19.10
C SER A 14 44.80 19.66 19.70
N ALA A 15 43.87 20.60 19.81
CA ALA A 15 42.49 20.29 20.18
C ALA A 15 41.75 19.77 18.94
N LEU A 16 41.55 18.45 18.86
CA LEU A 16 40.59 17.87 17.92
C LEU A 16 39.18 18.23 18.39
N ALA A 17 38.52 19.14 17.68
CA ALA A 17 37.09 19.34 17.81
C ALA A 17 36.36 18.10 17.28
N LEU A 18 35.88 17.25 18.19
CA LEU A 18 34.96 16.17 17.88
C LEU A 18 33.62 16.79 17.46
N SER A 19 33.39 16.95 16.16
CA SER A 19 32.07 17.21 15.62
C SER A 19 31.25 15.94 15.76
N THR A 20 30.42 15.86 16.80
CA THR A 20 29.36 14.86 16.88
C THR A 20 28.41 15.06 15.70
N PRO A 21 28.15 14.06 14.85
CA PRO A 21 27.09 14.18 13.86
C PRO A 21 25.77 14.37 14.63
N TYR A 22 25.13 15.52 14.45
CA TYR A 22 23.74 15.71 14.87
C TYR A 22 22.92 14.68 14.10
N ALA A 23 22.43 13.66 14.80
CA ALA A 23 21.39 12.82 14.27
C ALA A 23 20.18 13.73 14.02
N SER A 24 19.91 14.03 12.75
CA SER A 24 18.67 14.68 12.35
C SER A 24 17.56 13.68 12.69
N SER A 25 16.86 13.91 13.80
CA SER A 25 15.62 13.21 14.06
C SER A 25 14.66 13.66 12.96
N SER A 26 14.38 12.78 12.00
CA SER A 26 13.34 13.03 11.00
C SER A 26 12.04 13.36 11.74
N GLU A 27 11.51 14.56 11.54
CA GLU A 27 10.28 15.01 12.18
C GLU A 27 9.15 14.05 11.81
N MET A 28 8.38 13.63 12.82
CA MET A 28 7.24 12.75 12.63
C MET A 28 6.05 13.58 12.16
N VAL A 29 5.52 13.27 10.98
CA VAL A 29 4.33 13.92 10.41
C VAL A 29 3.09 13.14 10.83
N LYS A 30 2.04 13.84 11.28
CA LYS A 30 0.73 13.24 11.60
C LYS A 30 -0.12 13.17 10.34
N ILE A 31 -0.42 11.97 9.87
CA ILE A 31 -1.04 11.71 8.58
C ILE A 31 -2.46 11.18 8.81
N GLN A 32 -3.45 11.89 8.27
CA GLN A 32 -4.82 11.40 8.09
C GLN A 32 -4.85 10.54 6.82
N ALA A 33 -5.26 9.29 6.96
CA ALA A 33 -5.50 8.39 5.84
C ALA A 33 -7.00 8.16 5.69
N ASP A 34 -7.51 8.31 4.47
CA ASP A 34 -8.84 7.85 4.09
C ASP A 34 -8.69 6.80 3.00
N VAL A 35 -9.31 5.64 3.18
CA VAL A 35 -9.16 4.47 2.32
C VAL A 35 -10.52 3.82 2.07
N TRP A 36 -10.77 3.39 0.83
CA TRP A 36 -11.90 2.54 0.49
C TRP A 36 -11.41 1.39 -0.39
N ALA A 37 -11.91 0.19 -0.11
CA ALA A 37 -11.60 -1.02 -0.85
C ALA A 37 -12.87 -1.82 -1.16
N ASP A 38 -12.92 -2.38 -2.36
CA ASP A 38 -13.82 -3.48 -2.72
C ASP A 38 -12.99 -4.78 -2.66
N ASN A 39 -12.94 -5.51 -1.54
CA ASN A 39 -13.71 -5.38 -0.30
C ASN A 39 -12.88 -5.12 0.95
N TRP A 40 -11.56 -5.30 0.88
CA TRP A 40 -10.71 -5.31 2.06
C TRP A 40 -9.29 -4.85 1.75
N PHE A 41 -8.66 -4.21 2.72
CA PHE A 41 -7.23 -3.90 2.67
C PHE A 41 -6.56 -4.11 4.03
N ALA A 42 -5.23 -4.26 4.00
CA ALA A 42 -4.35 -4.00 5.12
C ALA A 42 -3.15 -3.15 4.66
N MET A 43 -2.83 -2.13 5.46
CA MET A 43 -1.74 -1.19 5.24
C MET A 43 -0.60 -1.44 6.22
N TYR A 44 0.63 -1.35 5.72
CA TYR A 44 1.86 -1.59 6.46
C TYR A 44 2.89 -0.48 6.21
N ILE A 45 3.73 -0.26 7.21
CA ILE A 45 5.03 0.42 7.07
C ILE A 45 6.08 -0.58 7.54
N GLU A 46 7.02 -0.95 6.68
CA GLU A 46 7.84 -2.15 6.88
C GLU A 46 6.91 -3.36 7.18
N ASP A 47 7.24 -4.19 8.16
CA ASP A 47 6.39 -5.30 8.59
C ASP A 47 5.33 -4.90 9.65
N GLN A 48 5.30 -3.63 10.08
CA GLN A 48 4.31 -3.19 11.05
C GLN A 48 2.98 -2.89 10.36
N MET A 49 1.95 -3.66 10.71
CA MET A 49 0.58 -3.35 10.32
C MET A 49 0.11 -2.05 10.99
N ILE A 50 -0.36 -1.11 10.18
CA ILE A 50 -0.85 0.18 10.65
C ILE A 50 -2.37 0.16 10.78
N MET A 51 -3.06 -0.43 9.81
CA MET A 51 -4.51 -0.53 9.76
C MET A 51 -4.92 -1.68 8.84
N GLU A 52 -6.05 -2.31 9.15
CA GLU A 52 -6.79 -3.17 8.22
C GLU A 52 -8.26 -2.75 8.23
N ASP A 53 -9.01 -3.14 7.20
CA ASP A 53 -10.46 -2.92 7.16
C ASP A 53 -11.13 -3.53 8.40
N SER A 54 -12.06 -2.79 9.00
CA SER A 54 -12.74 -3.20 10.22
C SER A 54 -13.67 -4.40 10.04
N VAL A 55 -14.08 -4.69 8.80
CA VAL A 55 -14.89 -5.87 8.47
C VAL A 55 -14.02 -6.90 7.78
N SER A 56 -14.14 -8.15 8.26
CA SER A 56 -13.37 -9.27 7.72
C SER A 56 -13.66 -9.48 6.22
N ILE A 57 -12.60 -9.77 5.46
CA ILE A 57 -12.68 -10.24 4.05
C ILE A 57 -13.56 -11.47 3.85
N ASN A 58 -13.99 -12.19 4.88
CA ASN A 58 -14.95 -13.28 4.75
C ASN A 58 -16.42 -12.81 4.74
N THR A 59 -16.66 -11.50 4.79
CA THR A 59 -17.98 -10.88 4.78
C THR A 59 -18.33 -10.47 3.35
N GLU A 60 -19.38 -11.09 2.79
CA GLU A 60 -19.91 -10.68 1.49
C GLU A 60 -20.32 -9.20 1.53
N ARG A 61 -20.02 -8.47 0.44
CA ARG A 61 -20.48 -7.08 0.26
C ARG A 61 -20.01 -6.12 1.37
N SER A 62 -18.81 -6.34 1.91
CA SER A 62 -18.14 -5.38 2.77
C SER A 62 -17.61 -4.22 1.92
N PHE A 63 -18.18 -3.03 2.06
CA PHE A 63 -17.82 -1.86 1.27
C PHE A 63 -17.56 -0.67 2.18
N ASN A 64 -16.67 -0.83 3.16
CA ASN A 64 -16.38 0.22 4.14
C ASN A 64 -15.40 1.25 3.57
N ALA A 65 -15.47 2.46 4.11
CA ALA A 65 -14.36 3.39 4.05
C ALA A 65 -13.78 3.51 5.46
N GLU A 66 -12.45 3.50 5.54
CA GLU A 66 -11.70 3.66 6.78
C GLU A 66 -11.03 5.03 6.80
N SER A 67 -11.22 5.76 7.89
CA SER A 67 -10.56 7.05 8.14
C SER A 67 -9.80 6.96 9.46
N PHE A 68 -8.48 7.05 9.40
CA PHE A 68 -7.62 6.85 10.56
C PHE A 68 -6.38 7.74 10.52
N VAL A 69 -5.67 7.83 11.64
CA VAL A 69 -4.48 8.65 11.77
C VAL A 69 -3.30 7.81 12.21
N PHE A 70 -2.15 8.02 11.59
CA PHE A 70 -0.87 7.47 12.01
C PHE A 70 0.22 8.55 11.98
N GLN A 71 1.39 8.24 12.51
CA GLN A 71 2.56 9.12 12.47
C GLN A 71 3.71 8.40 11.77
N SER A 72 4.43 9.11 10.91
CA SER A 72 5.62 8.57 10.24
C SER A 72 6.63 9.66 9.90
N SER A 73 7.91 9.29 9.82
CA SER A 73 8.94 10.12 9.22
C SER A 73 8.89 9.99 7.70
N LEU A 74 9.09 11.10 6.99
CA LEU A 74 9.00 11.13 5.52
C LEU A 74 10.39 11.25 4.87
N PRO A 75 10.61 10.67 3.68
CA PRO A 75 9.67 9.82 2.94
C PRO A 75 9.53 8.42 3.56
N VAL A 76 8.36 7.80 3.38
CA VAL A 76 8.08 6.43 3.83
C VAL A 76 7.37 5.64 2.74
N THR A 77 7.67 4.35 2.63
CA THR A 77 6.94 3.45 1.74
C THR A 77 5.74 2.84 2.46
N LEU A 78 4.57 3.01 1.87
CA LEU A 78 3.33 2.37 2.30
C LEU A 78 3.13 1.10 1.47
N SER A 79 2.92 -0.02 2.14
CA SER A 79 2.66 -1.32 1.53
C SER A 79 1.22 -1.75 1.80
N PHE A 80 0.53 -2.28 0.80
CA PHE A 80 -0.88 -2.67 0.90
C PHE A 80 -1.09 -4.10 0.41
N VAL A 81 -1.81 -4.89 1.21
CA VAL A 81 -2.49 -6.09 0.73
C VAL A 81 -3.93 -5.69 0.47
N ILE A 82 -4.42 -5.87 -0.75
CA ILE A 82 -5.78 -5.47 -1.15
C ILE A 82 -6.48 -6.68 -1.75
N LYS A 83 -7.73 -6.93 -1.36
CA LYS A 83 -8.47 -8.14 -1.72
C LYS A 83 -9.88 -7.81 -2.18
N ASP A 84 -10.25 -8.39 -3.31
CA ASP A 84 -11.64 -8.60 -3.70
C ASP A 84 -12.18 -9.85 -3.00
N TYR A 85 -13.47 -9.86 -2.66
CA TYR A 85 -14.10 -11.00 -2.03
C TYR A 85 -14.17 -12.17 -3.00
N LYS A 86 -13.81 -13.35 -2.49
CA LYS A 86 -14.02 -14.63 -3.17
C LYS A 86 -14.40 -15.67 -2.14
N GLN A 87 -15.32 -16.56 -2.48
CA GLN A 87 -15.72 -17.63 -1.57
C GLN A 87 -14.60 -18.67 -1.37
N ASN A 88 -13.78 -18.90 -2.40
CA ASN A 88 -12.58 -19.73 -2.37
C ASN A 88 -11.66 -19.43 -3.57
N ASP A 89 -10.64 -20.27 -3.79
CA ASP A 89 -9.63 -20.09 -4.84
C ASP A 89 -10.14 -20.19 -6.27
N THR A 90 -11.43 -20.48 -6.50
CA THR A 90 -12.01 -20.33 -7.85
C THR A 90 -12.11 -18.88 -8.30
N GLY A 91 -12.00 -17.91 -7.38
CA GLY A 91 -12.23 -16.48 -7.65
C GLY A 91 -13.70 -16.12 -7.77
N LEU A 92 -14.60 -17.06 -7.45
CA LEU A 92 -16.05 -16.84 -7.56
C LEU A 92 -16.68 -16.56 -6.20
N GLU A 93 -17.75 -15.78 -6.24
CA GLU A 93 -18.71 -15.57 -5.17
C GLU A 93 -19.92 -16.49 -5.35
N TYR A 94 -20.64 -16.77 -4.26
CA TYR A 94 -21.95 -17.42 -4.30
C TYR A 94 -21.98 -18.77 -5.04
N ILE A 95 -20.92 -19.57 -4.92
CA ILE A 95 -20.68 -20.81 -5.67
C ILE A 95 -21.86 -21.78 -5.52
N GLY A 96 -22.36 -22.27 -6.65
CA GLY A 96 -23.48 -23.22 -6.72
C GLY A 96 -24.87 -22.59 -6.60
N SER A 97 -24.96 -21.26 -6.43
CA SER A 97 -26.23 -20.53 -6.41
C SER A 97 -26.56 -19.90 -7.78
N ARG A 98 -27.76 -19.32 -7.90
CA ARG A 98 -28.14 -18.52 -9.08
C ARG A 98 -27.39 -17.18 -9.21
N LYS A 99 -26.61 -16.80 -8.19
CA LYS A 99 -25.84 -15.55 -8.13
C LYS A 99 -24.34 -15.77 -8.36
N GLN A 100 -23.91 -16.98 -8.73
CA GLN A 100 -22.51 -17.27 -8.99
C GLN A 100 -21.92 -16.29 -10.02
N GLN A 101 -20.87 -15.59 -9.61
CA GLN A 101 -20.25 -14.50 -10.36
C GLN A 101 -18.80 -14.28 -9.89
N MET A 102 -18.00 -13.58 -10.69
CA MET A 102 -16.79 -12.90 -10.22
C MET A 102 -17.18 -11.56 -9.54
N GLY A 103 -16.38 -11.14 -8.56
CA GLY A 103 -16.48 -9.80 -7.97
C GLY A 103 -15.92 -8.72 -8.91
N ASP A 104 -16.11 -7.46 -8.52
CA ASP A 104 -15.39 -6.33 -9.10
C ASP A 104 -14.56 -5.62 -8.03
N GLY A 105 -13.23 -5.77 -8.12
CA GLY A 105 -12.31 -5.10 -7.23
C GLY A 105 -12.29 -3.57 -7.40
N GLY A 106 -11.58 -2.91 -6.50
CA GLY A 106 -11.31 -1.49 -6.60
C GLY A 106 -10.71 -0.94 -5.32
N PHE A 107 -9.82 0.04 -5.46
CA PHE A 107 -9.17 0.66 -4.31
C PHE A 107 -8.96 2.16 -4.54
N ILE A 108 -9.21 2.98 -3.52
CA ILE A 108 -8.85 4.39 -3.52
C ILE A 108 -8.34 4.79 -2.14
N ALA A 109 -7.30 5.62 -2.12
CA ALA A 109 -6.73 6.13 -0.88
C ALA A 109 -6.23 7.56 -1.04
N GLN A 110 -6.23 8.31 0.07
CA GLN A 110 -5.57 9.62 0.18
C GLN A 110 -4.92 9.77 1.55
N PHE A 111 -3.80 10.50 1.59
CA PHE A 111 -3.00 10.73 2.78
C PHE A 111 -2.76 12.23 2.92
N THR A 112 -3.20 12.82 4.02
CA THR A 112 -3.18 14.27 4.26
C THR A 112 -2.43 14.58 5.56
N ASP A 113 -1.50 15.52 5.51
CA ASP A 113 -0.88 16.07 6.71
C ASP A 113 -1.94 16.80 7.54
N SER A 114 -2.23 16.27 8.72
CA SER A 114 -3.27 16.79 9.60
C SER A 114 -2.93 18.17 10.19
N SER A 115 -1.67 18.58 10.16
CA SER A 115 -1.23 19.85 10.74
C SER A 115 -1.54 21.06 9.85
N ASN A 116 -1.52 20.87 8.53
CA ASN A 116 -1.65 21.93 7.54
C ASN A 116 -2.65 21.61 6.42
N ASN A 117 -3.30 20.45 6.48
CA ASN A 117 -4.31 19.96 5.54
C ASN A 117 -3.82 19.82 4.09
N LYS A 118 -2.51 19.58 3.89
CA LYS A 118 -1.92 19.27 2.59
C LYS A 118 -2.08 17.80 2.27
N THR A 119 -2.65 17.47 1.13
CA THR A 119 -2.68 16.08 0.64
C THR A 119 -1.29 15.75 0.09
N LEU A 120 -0.66 14.72 0.65
CA LEU A 120 0.73 14.33 0.39
C LEU A 120 0.84 13.12 -0.55
N LEU A 121 -0.20 12.31 -0.62
CA LEU A 121 -0.27 11.15 -1.53
C LEU A 121 -1.74 10.83 -1.82
N VAL A 122 -1.99 10.41 -3.05
CA VAL A 122 -3.26 9.83 -3.48
C VAL A 122 -3.00 8.56 -4.27
N SER A 123 -3.96 7.63 -4.28
CA SER A 123 -3.93 6.49 -5.20
C SER A 123 -4.08 6.96 -6.64
N ASN A 124 -3.16 6.55 -7.50
CA ASN A 124 -3.18 6.82 -8.94
C ASN A 124 -2.29 5.80 -9.68
N GLU A 125 -2.13 5.99 -10.98
CA GLU A 125 -1.36 5.13 -11.88
C GLU A 125 0.15 5.12 -11.58
N ALA A 126 0.66 5.94 -10.66
CA ALA A 126 2.08 5.92 -10.27
C ALA A 126 2.38 4.81 -9.24
N TRP A 127 1.37 4.25 -8.59
CA TRP A 127 1.53 3.16 -7.62
C TRP A 127 2.05 1.90 -8.33
N ARG A 128 2.89 1.12 -7.65
CA ARG A 128 3.37 -0.19 -8.13
C ARG A 128 2.45 -1.27 -7.57
N CYS A 129 1.84 -2.08 -8.42
CA CYS A 129 0.92 -3.12 -7.98
C CYS A 129 1.17 -4.46 -8.69
N PHE A 130 1.07 -5.55 -7.94
CA PHE A 130 1.34 -6.92 -8.39
C PHE A 130 0.25 -7.88 -7.92
N PRO A 131 -0.45 -8.60 -8.83
CA PRO A 131 -1.43 -9.59 -8.43
C PRO A 131 -0.73 -10.86 -7.93
N ILE A 132 -1.21 -11.40 -6.80
CA ILE A 132 -0.73 -12.65 -6.22
C ILE A 132 -1.81 -13.74 -6.18
N HIS A 133 -3.04 -13.39 -6.52
CA HIS A 133 -4.13 -14.34 -6.73
C HIS A 133 -4.91 -13.91 -7.96
N ILE A 134 -4.81 -14.70 -9.03
CA ILE A 134 -5.54 -14.50 -10.29
C ILE A 134 -6.49 -15.68 -10.45
N ALA A 135 -7.79 -15.43 -10.34
CA ALA A 135 -8.80 -16.45 -10.54
C ALA A 135 -10.15 -15.83 -10.92
N PRO A 136 -10.93 -16.49 -11.78
CA PRO A 136 -10.53 -17.64 -12.55
C PRO A 136 -9.58 -17.26 -13.70
N ILE A 137 -8.68 -18.16 -14.09
CA ILE A 137 -7.82 -17.98 -15.28
C ILE A 137 -8.65 -17.87 -16.57
N ASP A 138 -9.81 -18.52 -16.59
CA ASP A 138 -10.79 -18.42 -17.67
C ASP A 138 -12.13 -17.92 -17.13
N LYS A 139 -12.48 -16.67 -17.44
CA LYS A 139 -13.75 -16.02 -17.05
C LYS A 139 -14.99 -16.82 -17.46
N ARG A 140 -14.92 -17.67 -18.50
CA ARG A 140 -16.04 -18.53 -18.89
C ARG A 140 -16.43 -19.54 -17.81
N CYS A 141 -15.50 -19.89 -16.92
CA CYS A 141 -15.74 -20.82 -15.83
C CYS A 141 -16.77 -20.29 -14.81
N GLU A 142 -17.03 -18.98 -14.78
CA GLU A 142 -18.10 -18.38 -13.95
C GLU A 142 -19.44 -19.09 -14.16
N LYS A 143 -19.70 -19.62 -15.36
CA LYS A 143 -20.95 -20.35 -15.67
C LYS A 143 -20.87 -21.86 -15.43
N SER A 144 -19.76 -22.37 -14.90
CA SER A 144 -19.60 -23.80 -14.60
C SER A 144 -20.59 -24.25 -13.51
N SER A 145 -21.11 -25.46 -13.66
CA SER A 145 -21.88 -26.16 -12.63
C SER A 145 -21.01 -26.89 -11.60
N GLN A 146 -19.69 -26.99 -11.85
CA GLN A 146 -18.68 -27.59 -10.98
C GLN A 146 -17.44 -26.69 -10.89
N PRO A 147 -17.57 -25.41 -10.48
CA PRO A 147 -16.47 -24.44 -10.53
C PRO A 147 -15.25 -24.85 -9.71
N ASN A 148 -15.42 -25.58 -8.61
CA ASN A 148 -14.30 -26.12 -7.82
C ASN A 148 -13.40 -27.10 -8.60
N LYS A 149 -13.86 -27.61 -9.74
CA LYS A 149 -13.07 -28.45 -10.65
C LYS A 149 -12.64 -27.70 -11.90
N ASP A 150 -13.48 -26.81 -12.40
CA ASP A 150 -13.31 -26.18 -13.72
C ASP A 150 -12.58 -24.83 -13.67
N CYS A 151 -12.73 -24.08 -12.56
CA CYS A 151 -12.10 -22.77 -12.39
C CYS A 151 -10.70 -22.94 -11.81
N MET A 152 -9.69 -22.69 -12.65
CA MET A 152 -8.29 -22.67 -12.23
C MET A 152 -7.89 -21.31 -11.69
N SER A 153 -6.88 -21.30 -10.84
CA SER A 153 -6.24 -20.11 -10.29
C SER A 153 -4.74 -20.14 -10.50
N ASP A 154 -4.14 -18.95 -10.58
CA ASP A 154 -2.71 -18.72 -10.43
C ASP A 154 -2.50 -18.00 -9.10
N ILE A 155 -1.79 -18.66 -8.18
CA ILE A 155 -1.59 -18.18 -6.82
C ILE A 155 -0.10 -18.16 -6.55
N THR A 156 0.43 -16.96 -6.33
CA THR A 156 1.82 -16.72 -5.97
C THR A 156 1.90 -16.30 -4.51
N SER A 157 2.90 -16.78 -3.78
CA SER A 157 3.13 -16.30 -2.41
C SER A 157 3.57 -14.83 -2.42
N GLU A 158 3.27 -14.08 -1.36
CA GLU A 158 3.87 -12.76 -1.15
C GLU A 158 5.41 -12.85 -1.29
N PRO A 159 6.06 -11.98 -2.09
CA PRO A 159 7.51 -12.03 -2.23
C PRO A 159 8.20 -11.78 -0.88
N HIS A 160 9.34 -12.42 -0.64
CA HIS A 160 10.06 -12.22 0.62
C HIS A 160 10.44 -10.74 0.80
N ASP A 161 10.28 -10.23 2.02
CA ASP A 161 10.60 -8.86 2.43
C ASP A 161 9.94 -7.74 1.61
N TRP A 162 8.87 -8.04 0.87
CA TRP A 162 8.24 -7.09 -0.06
C TRP A 162 7.69 -5.82 0.60
N LYS A 163 7.45 -5.84 1.91
CA LYS A 163 6.97 -4.68 2.66
C LYS A 163 8.10 -3.74 3.11
N THR A 164 9.35 -4.21 3.06
CA THR A 164 10.50 -3.44 3.54
C THR A 164 10.82 -2.26 2.63
N THR A 165 11.47 -1.22 3.18
CA THR A 165 11.91 -0.07 2.37
C THR A 165 12.99 -0.46 1.35
N SER A 166 13.77 -1.52 1.58
CA SER A 166 14.81 -1.96 0.64
C SER A 166 14.32 -2.85 -0.51
N PHE A 167 13.05 -3.26 -0.51
CA PHE A 167 12.50 -4.07 -1.59
C PHE A 167 12.47 -3.32 -2.93
N ASP A 168 12.94 -3.97 -3.99
CA ASP A 168 12.96 -3.44 -5.35
C ASP A 168 11.68 -3.83 -6.12
N ASP A 169 10.71 -2.92 -6.14
CA ASP A 169 9.43 -3.08 -6.84
C ASP A 169 9.46 -2.58 -8.29
N ARG A 170 10.63 -2.26 -8.87
CA ARG A 170 10.73 -1.73 -10.25
C ARG A 170 10.19 -2.69 -11.31
N GLN A 171 10.16 -3.99 -11.02
CA GLN A 171 9.57 -4.99 -11.92
C GLN A 171 8.05 -5.10 -11.80
N TRP A 172 7.45 -4.52 -10.75
CA TRP A 172 5.99 -4.50 -10.62
C TRP A 172 5.41 -3.51 -11.62
N PRO A 173 4.35 -3.88 -12.34
CA PRO A 173 3.61 -2.95 -13.16
C PRO A 173 3.09 -1.76 -12.36
N ASN A 174 2.86 -0.65 -13.07
CA ASN A 174 2.07 0.42 -12.51
C ASN A 174 0.62 -0.02 -12.34
N ALA A 175 -0.07 0.56 -11.36
CA ALA A 175 -1.50 0.40 -11.20
C ALA A 175 -2.26 0.96 -12.40
N SER A 176 -3.42 0.39 -12.70
CA SER A 176 -4.35 0.92 -13.69
C SER A 176 -5.43 1.74 -13.00
N ALA A 177 -5.74 2.93 -13.52
CA ALA A 177 -6.87 3.72 -13.05
C ALA A 177 -8.15 3.31 -13.78
N PHE A 178 -9.22 3.15 -13.00
CA PHE A 178 -10.54 2.78 -13.51
C PHE A 178 -11.56 3.87 -13.21
N PRO A 179 -12.49 4.15 -14.14
CA PRO A 179 -13.57 5.09 -13.88
C PRO A 179 -14.58 4.49 -12.90
N LYS A 180 -15.31 5.35 -12.17
CA LYS A 180 -16.41 4.94 -11.28
C LYS A 180 -17.46 4.07 -11.97
N SER A 181 -17.66 4.22 -13.28
CA SER A 181 -18.61 3.40 -14.04
C SER A 181 -18.19 1.94 -14.22
N LYS A 182 -16.90 1.64 -14.06
CA LYS A 182 -16.35 0.28 -14.12
C LYS A 182 -16.34 -0.37 -12.74
N VAL A 183 -15.76 0.31 -11.75
CA VAL A 183 -15.68 -0.17 -10.35
C VAL A 183 -17.03 -0.11 -9.62
N LYS A 184 -17.91 0.84 -10.00
CA LYS A 184 -19.23 1.04 -9.40
C LYS A 184 -19.20 1.05 -7.86
N PRO A 185 -18.33 1.87 -7.24
CA PRO A 185 -18.05 1.79 -5.80
C PRO A 185 -19.33 1.88 -4.98
N LYS A 186 -19.34 1.17 -3.85
CA LYS A 186 -20.49 0.99 -2.97
C LYS A 186 -20.19 1.51 -1.56
N GLY A 187 -21.24 1.65 -0.77
CA GLY A 187 -21.11 1.87 0.67
C GLY A 187 -20.33 3.14 1.02
N GLY A 188 -19.26 2.96 1.81
CA GLY A 188 -18.49 4.04 2.43
C GLY A 188 -17.78 4.98 1.46
N TYR A 189 -17.68 4.65 0.17
CA TYR A 189 -17.01 5.47 -0.83
C TYR A 189 -17.48 6.93 -0.86
N ASP A 190 -18.81 7.17 -0.83
CA ASP A 190 -19.38 8.52 -0.90
C ASP A 190 -19.38 9.27 0.45
N LEU A 191 -18.92 8.62 1.54
CA LEU A 191 -18.72 9.27 2.84
C LEU A 191 -17.43 10.11 2.88
N ILE A 192 -16.50 9.83 1.96
CA ILE A 192 -15.20 10.50 1.87
C ILE A 192 -15.23 11.51 0.73
N ARG A 193 -14.74 12.73 1.01
CA ARG A 193 -14.46 13.72 -0.02
C ARG A 193 -13.08 13.48 -0.60
N TRP A 194 -13.02 12.68 -1.66
CA TRP A 194 -11.77 12.36 -2.35
C TRP A 194 -11.11 13.60 -2.98
N HIS A 195 -9.79 13.67 -2.87
CA HIS A 195 -8.97 14.61 -3.63
C HIS A 195 -9.22 14.42 -5.14
N ARG A 196 -9.23 15.51 -5.92
CA ARG A 196 -9.57 15.47 -7.37
C ARG A 196 -8.64 14.56 -8.18
N ASP A 197 -7.41 14.40 -7.70
CA ASP A 197 -6.36 13.62 -8.35
C ASP A 197 -6.32 12.18 -7.85
N ALA A 198 -7.07 11.84 -6.79
CA ALA A 198 -7.24 10.46 -6.36
C ALA A 198 -8.07 9.66 -7.38
N LYS A 199 -7.56 8.49 -7.75
CA LYS A 199 -8.17 7.56 -8.69
C LYS A 199 -8.51 6.25 -8.00
N LEU A 200 -9.59 5.63 -8.46
CA LEU A 200 -9.83 4.21 -8.21
C LEU A 200 -8.80 3.43 -9.02
N ILE A 201 -8.00 2.61 -8.35
CA ILE A 201 -6.93 1.84 -8.95
C ILE A 201 -7.11 0.34 -8.69
N TRP A 202 -6.49 -0.44 -9.56
CA TRP A 202 -6.30 -1.89 -9.39
C TRP A 202 -5.08 -2.33 -10.21
N THR A 203 -4.86 -3.63 -10.35
CA THR A 203 -3.99 -4.22 -11.38
C THR A 203 -4.70 -4.26 -12.74
N ALA A 204 -4.35 -5.19 -13.62
CA ALA A 204 -4.81 -5.18 -15.00
C ALA A 204 -6.30 -5.56 -15.15
N ASP A 205 -6.83 -6.39 -14.24
CA ASP A 205 -8.19 -6.91 -14.34
C ASP A 205 -8.94 -6.80 -13.01
N LEU A 206 -10.06 -6.06 -13.01
CA LEU A 206 -10.90 -5.86 -11.82
C LEU A 206 -11.59 -7.15 -11.35
N GLU A 207 -11.80 -8.12 -12.23
CA GLU A 207 -12.64 -9.30 -11.95
C GLU A 207 -11.82 -10.54 -11.59
N THR A 208 -10.59 -10.66 -12.12
CA THR A 208 -9.77 -11.87 -11.89
C THR A 208 -8.66 -11.68 -10.89
N ASP A 209 -8.16 -10.46 -10.70
CA ASP A 209 -7.03 -10.21 -9.81
C ASP A 209 -7.53 -10.07 -8.37
N ASN A 210 -7.97 -11.17 -7.74
CA ASN A 210 -8.66 -11.14 -6.45
C ASN A 210 -7.79 -10.72 -5.25
N THR A 211 -6.47 -10.75 -5.39
CA THR A 211 -5.56 -10.27 -4.34
C THR A 211 -4.35 -9.63 -4.98
N ILE A 212 -4.14 -8.36 -4.64
CA ILE A 212 -3.06 -7.54 -5.18
C ILE A 212 -2.22 -6.98 -4.02
N LEU A 213 -0.93 -6.84 -4.30
CA LEU A 213 0.00 -6.13 -3.45
C LEU A 213 0.29 -4.79 -4.09
N CYS A 214 0.25 -3.70 -3.34
CA CYS A 214 0.60 -2.38 -3.85
C CYS A 214 1.62 -1.68 -2.96
N ARG A 215 2.48 -0.87 -3.58
CA ARG A 215 3.47 -0.01 -2.92
C ARG A 215 3.40 1.40 -3.47
N ALA A 216 3.52 2.37 -2.56
CA ALA A 216 3.62 3.78 -2.89
C ALA A 216 4.48 4.52 -1.87
N THR A 217 5.24 5.51 -2.33
CA THR A 217 6.07 6.36 -1.46
C THR A 217 5.29 7.61 -1.08
N LEU A 218 5.07 7.79 0.21
CA LEU A 218 4.56 9.01 0.80
C LEU A 218 5.73 9.97 1.05
N THR A 219 5.63 11.20 0.53
CA THR A 219 6.66 12.24 0.68
C THR A 219 6.07 13.47 1.36
N SER A 220 6.90 14.46 1.66
CA SER A 220 6.44 15.76 2.19
C SER A 220 5.91 16.71 1.10
N GLU A 221 5.93 16.30 -0.17
CA GLU A 221 5.46 17.11 -1.28
C GLU A 221 3.93 17.01 -1.41
N GLU A 222 3.28 18.14 -1.65
CA GLU A 222 1.84 18.20 -1.87
C GLU A 222 1.51 17.76 -3.31
N VAL A 223 0.40 17.02 -3.48
CA VAL A 223 -0.04 16.49 -4.78
C VAL A 223 -1.05 17.37 -5.52
#